data_AF-A0AAW1Z034-F1
#
_entry.id   AF-A0AAW1Z034-F1
#
_cell.length_a   1.000
_cell.length_b   1.000
_cell.length_c   1.000
_cell.angle_alpha   90.00
_cell.angle_beta   90.00
_cell.angle_gamma   90.00
#
_symmetry.space_group_name_H-M   'P 1'
#
loop_
_entity.id
_entity.type
_entity.pdbx_description
1 polymer ?
#
loop_
_entity_poly.entity_id
_entity_poly.type
_entity_poly.pdbx_seq_one_letter_code
_entity_poly.pdbx_strand_id
1 'polypeptide(L)'
;MTDVQRGCGSLTIEQPNMSDLRIVLLGKNITENNRVGNFILGRAAFESEAPADVELNIEKHRGKLKDRDVTVINTPHLLRPNLSITQITQGVKECVNLSAPGPHVIILVLQENDFSDNNRHRVKYVLNEFSKEAPIHTLVLTDEKEINNNCIHQLIKECGDEHLQFDERKSGLHSEILERVEKILKENQVQFLISDLYEEAGEETPEDGEKRRSGGSVTAEEEGDFDHEEDGKIKQRNKEKKEVAAQRKTLFMASSSVPALNEELQCSICLEVFTDPVTTPCGHNFCRTCLSKCWTNRKIGFCPFCKEEFSKSLDLKINSPLGKLVQHFNKLNQESKVFCDFCDERKQKAVKSCLTCQSSYCVSHLELHLRVPRLKKHTLINAVANLEDYICQKHERPLEMFCRDDQTCVCLSCTEGEHRTHNTVPIEEESQEEKTQTDEQQMIQKRMKKVQEIKHSVKLRKRFQSEQLKMKVQAEDLIKELKRNNTEQLKMKEEQQKEAEKQAEDLIKELKQEITELKQLSHSDDPLHVIQVSKHLSHQ
;
A
#
# COMPACT_ATOMS: atom_id res chain seq x y z
N MET A 1 45.82 40.78 16.33
CA MET A 1 44.93 40.04 17.27
C MET A 1 43.57 39.97 16.61
N THR A 2 43.12 38.73 16.40
CA THR A 2 41.73 38.27 16.17
C THR A 2 40.82 39.16 15.34
N ASP A 3 40.47 38.68 14.14
CA ASP A 3 39.06 38.57 13.80
C ASP A 3 38.78 37.41 12.83
N VAL A 4 37.73 36.68 13.18
CA VAL A 4 37.28 35.42 12.62
C VAL A 4 36.39 35.70 11.41
N GLN A 5 36.88 35.42 10.20
CA GLN A 5 36.03 35.33 9.02
C GLN A 5 35.55 33.89 8.83
N ARG A 6 34.26 33.68 9.12
CA ARG A 6 33.49 32.50 8.73
C ARG A 6 33.44 32.44 7.19
N GLY A 7 34.16 31.49 6.61
CA GLY A 7 33.99 31.12 5.21
C GLY A 7 32.74 30.26 5.04
N CYS A 8 31.79 30.75 4.24
CA CYS A 8 30.65 30.00 3.75
C CYS A 8 31.17 28.90 2.80
N GLY A 9 31.17 27.65 3.25
CA GLY A 9 31.40 26.50 2.40
C GLY A 9 30.14 26.22 1.59
N SER A 10 30.12 26.64 0.32
CA SER A 10 29.13 26.21 -0.65
C SER A 10 29.18 24.68 -0.75
N LEU A 11 28.17 24.00 -0.21
CA LEU A 11 27.90 22.60 -0.55
C LEU A 11 27.37 22.61 -1.98
N THR A 12 28.27 22.44 -2.94
CA THR A 12 27.92 22.12 -4.31
C THR A 12 27.15 20.79 -4.28
N ILE A 13 25.83 20.88 -4.46
CA ILE A 13 25.00 19.74 -4.82
C ILE A 13 25.49 19.32 -6.20
N GLU A 14 26.30 18.26 -6.24
CA GLU A 14 26.75 17.66 -7.49
C GLU A 14 25.50 17.25 -8.29
N GLN A 15 25.31 17.86 -9.46
CA GLN A 15 24.28 17.45 -10.40
C GLN A 15 24.49 15.96 -10.75
N PRO A 16 23.43 15.13 -10.78
CA PRO A 16 23.58 13.71 -11.08
C PRO A 16 24.14 13.55 -12.51
N ASN A 17 25.37 13.05 -12.60
CA ASN A 17 25.99 12.69 -13.85
C ASN A 17 25.16 11.58 -14.51
N MET A 18 24.50 11.89 -15.64
CA MET A 18 23.64 10.99 -16.42
C MET A 18 24.38 9.76 -17.01
N SER A 19 25.69 9.62 -16.74
CA SER A 19 26.51 8.47 -17.15
C SER A 19 26.82 7.46 -16.03
N ASP A 20 26.47 7.73 -14.78
CA ASP A 20 26.74 6.80 -13.66
C ASP A 20 25.71 5.68 -13.58
N LEU A 21 26.14 4.44 -13.72
CA LEU A 21 25.27 3.25 -13.70
C LEU A 21 25.06 2.79 -12.25
N ARG A 22 23.81 2.77 -11.80
CA ARG A 22 23.42 2.41 -10.42
C ARG A 22 22.89 0.98 -10.37
N ILE A 23 23.60 0.10 -9.69
CA ILE A 23 23.34 -1.33 -9.60
C ILE A 23 22.95 -1.68 -8.17
N VAL A 24 21.81 -2.35 -7.99
CA VAL A 24 21.43 -2.92 -6.69
C VAL A 24 21.82 -4.39 -6.68
N LEU A 25 22.59 -4.80 -5.68
CA LEU A 25 23.02 -6.19 -5.50
C LEU A 25 22.13 -6.88 -4.48
N LEU A 26 21.44 -7.92 -4.92
CA LEU A 26 20.48 -8.68 -4.14
C LEU A 26 20.92 -10.15 -4.07
N GLY A 27 20.90 -10.73 -2.89
CA GLY A 27 21.25 -12.13 -2.72
C GLY A 27 21.04 -12.59 -1.29
N LYS A 28 20.94 -13.91 -1.11
CA LYS A 28 20.66 -14.50 0.21
C LYS A 28 21.91 -14.55 1.09
N ASN A 29 23.07 -14.78 0.46
CA ASN A 29 24.34 -14.96 1.14
C ASN A 29 25.13 -13.64 1.12
N ILE A 30 25.41 -13.11 2.31
CA ILE A 30 26.12 -11.85 2.51
C ILE A 30 27.52 -11.92 1.91
N THR A 31 28.22 -13.03 2.15
CA THR A 31 29.58 -13.26 1.68
C THR A 31 29.64 -13.23 0.15
N GLU A 32 28.70 -13.88 -0.51
CA GLU A 32 28.64 -13.89 -1.98
C GLU A 32 28.25 -12.52 -2.54
N ASN A 33 27.33 -11.80 -1.90
CA ASN A 33 27.04 -10.41 -2.30
C ASN A 33 28.27 -9.53 -2.18
N ASN A 34 28.97 -9.56 -1.03
CA ASN A 34 30.18 -8.78 -0.84
C ASN A 34 31.24 -9.14 -1.88
N ARG A 35 31.38 -10.44 -2.18
CA ARG A 35 32.29 -10.96 -3.21
C ARG A 35 31.97 -10.39 -4.60
N VAL A 36 30.73 -10.53 -5.06
CA VAL A 36 30.28 -10.00 -6.36
C VAL A 36 30.39 -8.47 -6.40
N GLY A 37 30.01 -7.77 -5.34
CA GLY A 37 30.09 -6.31 -5.24
C GLY A 37 31.53 -5.80 -5.32
N ASN A 38 32.45 -6.43 -4.60
CA ASN A 38 33.88 -6.11 -4.63
C ASN A 38 34.49 -6.39 -6.00
N PHE A 39 34.07 -7.48 -6.65
CA PHE A 39 34.46 -7.80 -8.01
C PHE A 39 34.02 -6.70 -8.98
N ILE A 40 32.73 -6.34 -9.00
CA ILE A 40 32.19 -5.27 -9.87
C ILE A 40 32.93 -3.95 -9.68
N LEU A 41 33.29 -3.60 -8.44
CA LEU A 41 33.98 -2.36 -8.11
C LEU A 41 35.50 -2.42 -8.36
N GLY A 42 36.07 -3.61 -8.58
CA GLY A 42 37.51 -3.83 -8.76
C GLY A 42 38.34 -3.56 -7.50
N ARG A 43 37.73 -3.51 -6.32
CA ARG A 43 38.40 -3.26 -5.02
C ARG A 43 37.61 -3.87 -3.87
N ALA A 44 38.26 -4.07 -2.73
CA ALA A 44 37.59 -4.41 -1.48
C ALA A 44 36.84 -3.18 -0.94
N ALA A 45 35.54 -3.08 -1.23
CA ALA A 45 34.67 -2.00 -0.78
C ALA A 45 33.69 -2.45 0.31
N PHE A 46 33.26 -3.72 0.27
CA PHE A 46 32.40 -4.38 1.23
C PHE A 46 33.25 -5.31 2.11
N GLU A 47 33.37 -4.99 3.39
CA GLU A 47 34.14 -5.77 4.38
C GLU A 47 33.21 -6.55 5.31
N SER A 48 33.74 -7.62 5.91
CA SER A 48 33.02 -8.71 6.59
C SER A 48 32.06 -8.29 7.72
N GLU A 49 30.91 -8.97 7.73
CA GLU A 49 29.83 -9.03 8.74
C GLU A 49 29.48 -7.73 9.47
N ALA A 50 28.39 -7.11 9.00
CA ALA A 50 27.65 -6.09 9.74
C ALA A 50 27.49 -6.49 11.21
N PRO A 51 27.62 -5.54 12.17
CA PRO A 51 27.25 -5.79 13.55
C PRO A 51 25.86 -6.43 13.63
N ALA A 52 25.69 -7.45 14.49
CA ALA A 52 24.45 -8.22 14.62
C ALA A 52 23.20 -7.38 14.98
N ASP A 53 23.44 -6.12 15.33
CA ASP A 53 22.56 -5.09 15.83
C ASP A 53 22.01 -4.10 14.76
N VAL A 54 22.45 -4.19 13.49
CA VAL A 54 21.88 -3.38 12.40
C VAL A 54 20.84 -4.19 11.60
N GLU A 55 19.57 -3.80 11.69
CA GLU A 55 18.44 -4.55 11.12
C GLU A 55 18.49 -4.70 9.58
N LEU A 56 19.05 -3.72 8.86
CA LEU A 56 19.23 -3.70 7.40
C LEU A 56 20.49 -2.89 7.05
N ASN A 57 21.68 -3.50 7.12
CA ASN A 57 22.93 -2.82 6.76
C ASN A 57 23.05 -2.68 5.22
N ILE A 58 22.47 -1.63 4.64
CA ILE A 58 22.54 -1.32 3.20
C ILE A 58 23.73 -0.39 2.95
N GLU A 59 24.64 -0.81 2.08
CA GLU A 59 25.89 -0.09 1.82
C GLU A 59 25.97 0.40 0.37
N LYS A 60 26.48 1.62 0.16
CA LYS A 60 26.62 2.24 -1.17
C LYS A 60 28.08 2.60 -1.43
N HIS A 61 28.65 2.07 -2.50
CA HIS A 61 30.00 2.42 -2.94
C HIS A 61 30.05 2.73 -4.44
N ARG A 62 30.81 3.76 -4.80
CA ARG A 62 31.10 4.11 -6.19
C ARG A 62 32.45 3.55 -6.61
N GLY A 63 32.53 3.06 -7.84
CA GLY A 63 33.75 2.55 -8.46
C GLY A 63 33.66 2.59 -9.97
N LYS A 64 34.48 1.76 -10.64
CA LYS A 64 34.48 1.65 -12.09
C LYS A 64 34.37 0.19 -12.51
N LEU A 65 33.42 -0.09 -13.39
CA LEU A 65 33.33 -1.34 -14.11
C LEU A 65 33.91 -1.09 -15.51
N LYS A 66 35.18 -1.46 -15.71
CA LYS A 66 36.02 -0.99 -16.82
C LYS A 66 36.10 0.54 -16.87
N ASP A 67 35.61 1.13 -17.95
CA ASP A 67 35.61 2.58 -18.20
C ASP A 67 34.29 3.24 -17.80
N ARG A 68 33.31 2.47 -17.29
CA ARG A 68 32.01 2.98 -16.86
C ARG A 68 32.00 3.25 -15.37
N ASP A 69 31.60 4.46 -14.98
CA ASP A 69 31.33 4.78 -13.59
C ASP A 69 30.11 4.00 -13.11
N VAL A 70 30.27 3.28 -12.00
CA VAL A 70 29.22 2.48 -11.40
C VAL A 70 29.07 2.80 -9.93
N THR A 71 27.83 2.82 -9.46
CA THR A 71 27.46 2.86 -8.05
C THR A 71 26.80 1.54 -7.71
N VAL A 72 27.38 0.78 -6.78
CA VAL A 72 26.84 -0.49 -6.30
C VAL A 72 26.20 -0.28 -4.93
N ILE A 73 24.94 -0.67 -4.80
CA ILE A 73 24.16 -0.67 -3.57
C ILE A 73 24.02 -2.12 -3.12
N ASN A 74 24.69 -2.52 -2.05
CA ASN A 74 24.66 -3.87 -1.53
C ASN A 74 23.52 -4.03 -0.51
N THR A 75 22.73 -5.09 -0.66
CA THR A 75 21.54 -5.36 0.16
C THR A 75 21.63 -6.70 0.90
N PRO A 76 22.65 -6.90 1.76
CA PRO A 76 23.05 -8.21 2.29
C PRO A 76 21.97 -8.93 3.12
N HIS A 77 20.93 -8.21 3.58
CA HIS A 77 19.91 -8.78 4.48
C HIS A 77 18.52 -8.86 3.87
N LEU A 78 18.28 -8.24 2.70
CA LEU A 78 16.93 -8.03 2.18
C LEU A 78 16.19 -9.34 1.85
N LEU A 79 16.93 -10.40 1.48
CA LEU A 79 16.40 -11.73 1.21
C LEU A 79 16.33 -12.68 2.42
N ARG A 80 16.69 -12.25 3.64
CA ARG A 80 16.63 -13.13 4.83
C ARG A 80 15.20 -13.62 5.13
N PRO A 81 14.97 -14.93 5.37
CA PRO A 81 13.63 -15.49 5.48
C PRO A 81 12.77 -14.90 6.62
N ASN A 82 13.40 -14.42 7.69
CA ASN A 82 12.73 -13.94 8.91
C ASN A 82 12.34 -12.46 8.88
N LEU A 83 12.63 -11.71 7.81
CA LEU A 83 12.22 -10.31 7.73
C LEU A 83 10.72 -10.18 7.50
N SER A 84 10.10 -9.31 8.28
CA SER A 84 8.70 -8.91 8.08
C SER A 84 8.52 -8.10 6.81
N ILE A 85 7.28 -8.06 6.29
CA ILE A 85 6.92 -7.27 5.11
C ILE A 85 7.33 -5.80 5.27
N THR A 86 7.10 -5.20 6.44
CA THR A 86 7.44 -3.81 6.71
C THR A 86 8.95 -3.56 6.65
N GLN A 87 9.76 -4.51 7.13
CA GLN A 87 11.22 -4.42 7.04
C GLN A 87 11.68 -4.53 5.58
N ILE A 88 11.08 -5.42 4.79
CA ILE A 88 11.38 -5.53 3.35
C ILE A 88 11.06 -4.21 2.64
N THR A 89 9.85 -3.68 2.81
CA THR A 89 9.44 -2.42 2.19
C THR A 89 10.35 -1.26 2.62
N GLN A 90 10.75 -1.19 3.89
CA GLN A 90 11.67 -0.16 4.37
C GLN A 90 13.07 -0.29 3.74
N GLY A 91 13.61 -1.52 3.65
CA GLY A 91 14.89 -1.77 3.00
C GLY A 91 14.87 -1.40 1.52
N VAL A 92 13.80 -1.75 0.80
CA VAL A 92 13.63 -1.36 -0.60
C VAL A 92 13.57 0.16 -0.76
N LYS A 93 12.83 0.87 0.11
CA LYS A 93 12.78 2.35 0.10
C LYS A 93 14.16 2.98 0.26
N GLU A 94 14.94 2.47 1.21
CA GLU A 94 16.30 2.94 1.47
C GLU A 94 17.22 2.66 0.27
N CYS A 95 17.13 1.48 -0.35
CA CYS A 95 17.86 1.15 -1.57
C CYS A 95 17.53 2.13 -2.70
N VAL A 96 16.23 2.39 -2.93
CA VAL A 96 15.77 3.31 -3.98
C VAL A 96 16.33 4.71 -3.72
N ASN A 97 16.27 5.21 -2.48
CA ASN A 97 16.85 6.51 -2.09
C ASN A 97 18.35 6.59 -2.38
N LEU A 98 19.11 5.57 -1.99
CA LEU A 98 20.56 5.51 -2.23
C LEU A 98 20.89 5.45 -3.73
N SER A 99 19.95 4.99 -4.54
CA SER A 99 20.04 4.87 -5.98
C SER A 99 19.33 5.99 -6.77
N ALA A 100 19.00 7.14 -6.16
CA ALA A 100 18.25 8.22 -6.84
C ALA A 100 18.81 8.61 -8.23
N PRO A 101 17.96 8.85 -9.25
CA PRO A 101 16.48 8.78 -9.24
C PRO A 101 15.88 7.36 -9.18
N GLY A 102 16.71 6.33 -9.29
CA GLY A 102 16.31 4.92 -9.19
C GLY A 102 17.42 3.99 -9.69
N PRO A 103 17.38 2.70 -9.33
CA PRO A 103 18.37 1.74 -9.79
C PRO A 103 18.18 1.45 -11.28
N HIS A 104 19.28 1.30 -12.02
CA HIS A 104 19.22 0.98 -13.45
C HIS A 104 18.99 -0.52 -13.67
N VAL A 105 19.73 -1.34 -12.91
CA VAL A 105 19.70 -2.80 -12.98
C VAL A 105 19.82 -3.38 -11.57
N ILE A 106 19.13 -4.49 -11.35
CA ILE A 106 19.30 -5.31 -10.15
C ILE A 106 20.15 -6.52 -10.53
N ILE A 107 21.21 -6.82 -9.77
CA ILE A 107 21.97 -8.06 -9.93
C ILE A 107 21.54 -9.01 -8.82
N LEU A 108 20.98 -10.15 -9.20
CA LEU A 108 20.52 -11.18 -8.29
C LEU A 108 21.56 -12.32 -8.21
N VAL A 109 22.20 -12.46 -7.06
CA VAL A 109 23.21 -13.51 -6.78
C VAL A 109 22.54 -14.72 -6.15
N LEU A 110 22.60 -15.85 -6.85
CA LEU A 110 22.02 -17.13 -6.45
C LEU A 110 23.09 -18.22 -6.33
N GLN A 111 22.92 -19.09 -5.34
CA GLN A 111 23.72 -20.31 -5.19
C GLN A 111 22.81 -21.52 -5.38
N GLU A 112 23.18 -22.44 -6.27
CA GLU A 112 22.28 -23.54 -6.67
C GLU A 112 21.83 -24.41 -5.50
N ASN A 113 22.76 -24.70 -4.58
CA ASN A 113 22.57 -25.61 -3.46
C ASN A 113 21.66 -25.06 -2.35
N ASP A 114 21.33 -23.76 -2.35
CA ASP A 114 20.58 -23.10 -1.28
C ASP A 114 19.33 -22.34 -1.80
N PHE A 115 18.84 -22.72 -2.98
CA PHE A 115 17.67 -22.09 -3.60
C PHE A 115 16.45 -23.01 -3.68
N SER A 116 15.40 -22.66 -2.91
CA SER A 116 14.11 -23.37 -2.89
C SER A 116 13.00 -22.57 -3.55
N ASP A 117 11.84 -23.20 -3.77
CA ASP A 117 10.61 -22.53 -4.20
C ASP A 117 10.24 -21.35 -3.26
N ASN A 118 10.45 -21.49 -1.95
CA ASN A 118 10.18 -20.40 -1.01
C ASN A 118 11.10 -19.19 -1.25
N ASN A 119 12.37 -19.46 -1.60
CA ASN A 119 13.33 -18.41 -1.96
C ASN A 119 12.89 -17.72 -3.26
N ARG A 120 12.39 -18.46 -4.27
CA ARG A 120 11.83 -17.88 -5.51
C ARG A 120 10.70 -16.90 -5.23
N HIS A 121 9.70 -17.31 -4.44
CA HIS A 121 8.57 -16.44 -4.11
C HIS A 121 9.02 -15.18 -3.36
N ARG A 122 10.01 -15.31 -2.47
CA ARG A 122 10.55 -14.18 -1.72
C ARG A 122 11.33 -13.20 -2.60
N VAL A 123 12.18 -13.70 -3.50
CA VAL A 123 12.88 -12.85 -4.49
C VAL A 123 11.86 -12.09 -5.33
N LYS A 124 10.84 -12.80 -5.84
CA LYS A 124 9.77 -12.18 -6.64
C LYS A 124 9.04 -11.08 -5.86
N TYR A 125 8.75 -11.31 -4.59
CA TYR A 125 8.15 -10.30 -3.73
C TYR A 125 9.04 -9.06 -3.63
N VAL A 126 10.32 -9.23 -3.30
CA VAL A 126 11.28 -8.12 -3.15
C VAL A 126 11.47 -7.35 -4.45
N LEU A 127 11.62 -8.03 -5.59
CA LEU A 127 11.74 -7.36 -6.89
C LEU A 127 10.49 -6.52 -7.19
N ASN A 128 9.29 -7.05 -6.97
CA ASN A 128 8.05 -6.32 -7.21
C ASN A 128 7.83 -5.14 -6.25
N GLU A 129 8.54 -5.07 -5.12
CA GLU A 129 8.54 -3.88 -4.25
C GLU A 129 9.42 -2.75 -4.85
N PHE A 130 10.42 -3.06 -5.68
CA PHE A 130 11.18 -2.04 -6.41
C PHE A 130 10.33 -1.41 -7.52
N SER A 131 9.80 -2.22 -8.43
CA SER A 131 8.73 -1.88 -9.38
C SER A 131 8.23 -3.16 -10.07
N LYS A 132 7.14 -3.08 -10.84
CA LYS A 132 6.62 -4.23 -11.62
C LYS A 132 7.56 -4.65 -12.75
N GLU A 133 8.38 -3.73 -13.23
CA GLU A 133 9.39 -3.89 -14.27
C GLU A 133 10.73 -4.37 -13.70
N ALA A 134 10.91 -4.38 -12.37
CA ALA A 134 12.17 -4.82 -11.75
C ALA A 134 12.64 -6.22 -12.19
N PRO A 135 11.76 -7.24 -12.37
CA PRO A 135 12.20 -8.55 -12.86
C PRO A 135 12.89 -8.49 -14.22
N ILE A 136 12.35 -7.76 -15.21
CA ILE A 136 12.97 -7.63 -16.54
C ILE A 136 14.22 -6.73 -16.55
N HIS A 137 14.44 -5.98 -15.46
CA HIS A 137 15.66 -5.22 -15.18
C HIS A 137 16.64 -5.98 -14.25
N THR A 138 16.50 -7.31 -14.14
CA THR A 138 17.34 -8.13 -13.25
C THR A 138 18.29 -9.03 -14.05
N LEU A 139 19.59 -8.92 -13.77
CA LEU A 139 20.61 -9.87 -14.22
C LEU A 139 20.81 -10.93 -13.15
N VAL A 140 20.63 -12.21 -13.49
CA VAL A 140 20.81 -13.33 -12.57
C VAL A 140 22.24 -13.88 -12.67
N LEU A 141 22.95 -13.89 -11.54
CA LEU A 141 24.27 -14.51 -11.40
C LEU A 141 24.17 -15.82 -10.62
N THR A 142 24.75 -16.88 -11.15
CA THR A 142 24.87 -18.19 -10.47
C THR A 142 26.32 -18.64 -10.35
N ASP A 143 26.60 -19.49 -9.38
CA ASP A 143 27.89 -20.17 -9.21
C ASP A 143 28.14 -21.24 -10.29
N GLU A 144 27.09 -21.96 -10.68
CA GLU A 144 27.17 -23.03 -11.66
C GLU A 144 26.84 -22.58 -13.09
N LYS A 145 27.48 -23.21 -14.09
CA LYS A 145 27.24 -22.95 -15.52
C LYS A 145 25.95 -23.59 -16.00
N GLU A 146 25.76 -24.84 -15.59
CA GLU A 146 24.60 -25.65 -15.92
C GLU A 146 23.71 -25.71 -14.68
N ILE A 147 22.60 -25.00 -14.74
CA ILE A 147 21.61 -24.98 -13.67
C ILE A 147 20.79 -26.27 -13.79
N ASN A 148 20.72 -27.07 -12.74
CA ASN A 148 19.82 -28.22 -12.63
C ASN A 148 18.60 -27.92 -11.75
N ASN A 149 18.65 -26.84 -10.98
CA ASN A 149 17.56 -26.40 -10.13
C ASN A 149 16.41 -25.74 -10.94
N ASN A 150 15.27 -26.44 -11.02
CA ASN A 150 14.06 -25.96 -11.72
C ASN A 150 13.54 -24.62 -11.16
N CYS A 151 13.71 -24.35 -9.85
CA CYS A 151 13.29 -23.09 -9.26
C CYS A 151 14.09 -21.90 -9.80
N ILE A 152 15.40 -22.09 -10.00
CA ILE A 152 16.29 -21.08 -10.57
C ILE A 152 15.98 -20.89 -12.05
N HIS A 153 15.79 -21.99 -12.81
CA HIS A 153 15.36 -21.92 -14.21
C HIS A 153 14.09 -21.12 -14.41
N GLN A 154 13.09 -21.36 -13.56
CA GLN A 154 11.84 -20.61 -13.62
C GLN A 154 12.05 -19.13 -13.27
N LEU A 155 12.91 -18.81 -12.31
CA LEU A 155 13.20 -17.43 -11.93
C LEU A 155 13.95 -16.68 -13.03
N ILE A 156 14.89 -17.32 -13.72
CA ILE A 156 15.61 -16.73 -14.86
C ILE A 156 14.63 -16.32 -15.97
N LYS A 157 13.67 -17.20 -16.29
CA LYS A 157 12.59 -16.90 -17.24
C LYS A 157 11.75 -15.71 -16.80
N GLU A 158 11.43 -15.63 -15.50
CA GLU A 158 10.71 -14.50 -14.94
C GLU A 158 11.52 -13.19 -14.97
N CYS A 159 12.86 -13.27 -15.03
CA CYS A 159 13.77 -12.12 -15.11
C CYS A 159 14.20 -11.76 -16.55
N GLY A 160 13.48 -12.25 -17.58
CA GLY A 160 13.80 -11.93 -18.97
C GLY A 160 14.95 -12.75 -19.57
N ASP A 161 15.26 -13.92 -19.01
CA ASP A 161 16.30 -14.85 -19.45
C ASP A 161 17.74 -14.29 -19.42
N GLU A 162 17.97 -13.18 -18.70
CA GLU A 162 19.30 -12.62 -18.50
C GLU A 162 20.04 -13.30 -17.35
N HIS A 163 20.83 -14.30 -17.72
CA HIS A 163 21.64 -15.11 -16.82
C HIS A 163 23.12 -15.11 -17.21
N LEU A 164 23.99 -15.14 -16.19
CA LEU A 164 25.43 -15.27 -16.34
C LEU A 164 26.04 -16.10 -15.19
N GLN A 165 26.94 -17.02 -15.53
CA GLN A 165 27.75 -17.70 -14.51
C GLN A 165 28.82 -16.74 -13.96
N PHE A 166 28.90 -16.65 -12.64
CA PHE A 166 29.90 -15.86 -11.94
C PHE A 166 31.11 -16.73 -11.56
N ASP A 167 32.16 -16.63 -12.37
CA ASP A 167 33.48 -17.23 -12.09
C ASP A 167 34.58 -16.16 -12.23
N GLU A 168 35.16 -15.74 -11.11
CA GLU A 168 36.21 -14.71 -11.08
C GLU A 168 37.48 -15.09 -11.85
N ARG A 169 37.69 -16.39 -12.09
CA ARG A 169 38.83 -16.89 -12.87
C ARG A 169 38.62 -16.68 -14.37
N LYS A 170 37.38 -16.45 -14.80
CA LYS A 170 37.02 -16.23 -16.20
C LYS A 170 37.52 -14.86 -16.66
N SER A 171 38.50 -14.85 -17.54
CA SER A 171 39.03 -13.63 -18.15
C SER A 171 37.92 -12.87 -18.88
N GLY A 172 37.77 -11.59 -18.59
CA GLY A 172 36.82 -10.71 -19.28
C GLY A 172 35.40 -10.71 -18.71
N LEU A 173 35.14 -11.32 -17.54
CA LEU A 173 33.83 -11.32 -16.88
C LEU A 173 33.27 -9.90 -16.62
N HIS A 174 34.11 -8.90 -16.32
CA HIS A 174 33.67 -7.49 -16.26
C HIS A 174 33.04 -7.00 -17.57
N SER A 175 33.55 -7.46 -18.72
CA SER A 175 32.99 -7.13 -20.04
C SER A 175 31.61 -7.73 -20.20
N GLU A 176 31.47 -8.99 -19.82
CA GLU A 176 30.24 -9.76 -20.00
C GLU A 176 29.14 -9.20 -19.10
N ILE A 177 29.44 -8.88 -17.84
CA ILE A 177 28.51 -8.20 -16.94
C ILE A 177 28.06 -6.86 -17.55
N LEU A 178 28.99 -6.03 -18.01
CA LEU A 178 28.66 -4.72 -18.59
C LEU A 178 27.81 -4.87 -19.87
N GLU A 179 28.13 -5.82 -20.74
CA GLU A 179 27.39 -6.08 -21.97
C GLU A 179 25.94 -6.53 -21.68
N ARG A 180 25.74 -7.44 -20.70
CA ARG A 180 24.40 -7.85 -20.29
C ARG A 180 23.61 -6.71 -19.65
N VAL A 181 24.25 -5.90 -18.80
CA VAL A 181 23.61 -4.72 -18.20
C VAL A 181 23.20 -3.72 -19.28
N GLU A 182 24.07 -3.43 -20.25
CA GLU A 182 23.71 -2.54 -21.35
C GLU A 182 22.60 -3.11 -22.23
N LYS A 183 22.58 -4.43 -22.44
CA LYS A 183 21.51 -5.11 -23.18
C LYS A 183 20.16 -4.90 -22.49
N ILE A 184 20.09 -5.16 -21.18
CA ILE A 184 18.89 -4.94 -20.35
C ILE A 184 18.39 -3.50 -20.49
N LEU A 185 19.30 -2.51 -20.46
CA LEU A 185 18.93 -1.10 -20.56
C LEU A 185 18.48 -0.69 -21.97
N LYS A 186 19.06 -1.28 -23.02
CA LYS A 186 18.68 -0.99 -24.43
C LYS A 186 17.32 -1.59 -24.79
N GLU A 187 17.06 -2.83 -24.36
CA GLU A 187 15.84 -3.57 -24.74
C GLU A 187 14.58 -3.02 -24.07
N ASN A 188 14.69 -2.53 -22.83
CA ASN A 188 13.53 -2.18 -22.01
C ASN A 188 13.05 -0.72 -22.15
N GLN A 189 13.73 0.15 -22.92
CA GLN A 189 13.43 1.60 -23.11
C GLN A 189 13.30 2.45 -21.82
N VAL A 190 13.38 1.84 -20.64
CA VAL A 190 13.34 2.46 -19.32
C VAL A 190 14.77 2.73 -18.88
N GLN A 191 15.08 4.00 -18.61
CA GLN A 191 16.44 4.42 -18.27
C GLN A 191 16.84 4.00 -16.84
N PHE A 192 15.88 3.88 -15.93
CA PHE A 192 16.05 3.38 -14.55
C PHE A 192 14.69 3.03 -13.94
N LEU A 193 14.67 2.15 -12.94
CA LEU A 193 13.46 1.72 -12.24
C LEU A 193 12.91 2.85 -11.36
N ILE A 194 11.64 3.22 -11.58
CA ILE A 194 10.92 4.17 -10.74
C ILE A 194 10.13 3.37 -9.71
N SER A 195 10.34 3.67 -8.43
CA SER A 195 9.57 3.05 -7.36
C SER A 195 8.22 3.77 -7.20
N ASP A 196 7.12 3.01 -7.14
CA ASP A 196 5.74 3.44 -6.87
C ASP A 196 5.55 4.19 -5.51
N LEU A 197 6.65 4.57 -4.85
CA LEU A 197 6.73 5.13 -3.50
C LEU A 197 7.13 6.62 -3.46
N TYR A 198 7.45 7.24 -4.61
CA TYR A 198 8.01 8.61 -4.65
C TYR A 198 7.17 9.69 -5.38
N GLU A 199 5.88 9.49 -5.61
CA GLU A 199 5.02 10.56 -6.18
C GLU A 199 4.62 11.69 -5.19
N GLU A 200 5.04 11.68 -3.93
CA GLU A 200 4.54 12.65 -2.92
C GLU A 200 5.55 13.67 -2.37
N ALA A 201 6.72 13.86 -2.98
CA ALA A 201 7.68 14.86 -2.49
C ALA A 201 8.21 15.76 -3.63
N GLY A 202 7.40 16.74 -4.02
CA GLY A 202 7.80 17.83 -4.90
C GLY A 202 7.31 19.17 -4.36
N GLU A 203 8.25 19.93 -3.81
CA GLU A 203 8.31 21.40 -3.78
C GLU A 203 7.15 22.19 -3.13
N GLU A 204 7.31 22.55 -1.85
CA GLU A 204 6.87 23.85 -1.34
C GLU A 204 8.10 24.61 -0.84
N THR A 205 8.53 25.59 -1.61
CA THR A 205 9.42 26.66 -1.17
C THR A 205 8.58 27.68 -0.38
N PRO A 206 8.95 28.07 0.84
CA PRO A 206 8.31 29.19 1.50
C PRO A 206 9.03 30.48 1.09
N GLU A 207 8.35 31.31 0.30
CA GLU A 207 8.72 32.71 0.16
C GLU A 207 8.48 33.44 1.49
N ASP A 208 9.48 34.24 1.87
CA ASP A 208 9.51 35.14 3.01
C ASP A 208 8.37 36.16 3.01
N GLY A 209 7.86 36.43 4.22
CA GLY A 209 6.92 37.50 4.48
C GLY A 209 6.87 37.85 5.96
N GLU A 210 7.96 38.44 6.47
CA GLU A 210 8.01 39.05 7.80
C GLU A 210 6.84 40.02 8.06
N LYS A 211 6.22 39.93 9.23
CA LYS A 211 6.02 41.11 10.09
C LYS A 211 5.77 40.74 11.54
N ARG A 212 6.33 41.59 12.39
CA ARG A 212 6.67 41.42 13.80
C ARG A 212 5.54 41.87 14.74
N ARG A 213 5.76 41.55 16.03
CA ARG A 213 5.29 42.23 17.28
C ARG A 213 3.81 41.99 17.63
N SER A 214 3.36 41.92 18.88
CA SER A 214 3.93 41.82 20.25
C SER A 214 2.74 41.91 21.22
N GLY A 215 2.78 41.24 22.37
CA GLY A 215 2.25 41.79 23.63
C GLY A 215 0.74 41.64 23.98
N GLY A 216 0.50 40.77 24.96
CA GLY A 216 -0.39 40.87 26.14
C GLY A 216 -1.61 41.83 26.25
N SER A 217 -2.72 41.21 26.66
CA SER A 217 -3.52 41.46 27.90
C SER A 217 -4.69 42.47 27.95
N VAL A 218 -5.76 41.98 28.59
CA VAL A 218 -6.87 42.57 29.41
C VAL A 218 -8.09 43.34 28.84
N THR A 219 -9.27 42.80 29.24
CA THR A 219 -10.59 43.42 29.62
C THR A 219 -11.38 44.25 28.60
N ALA A 220 -12.70 44.45 28.62
CA ALA A 220 -13.92 43.81 29.14
C ALA A 220 -15.10 44.68 28.58
N GLU A 221 -16.24 44.05 28.30
CA GLU A 221 -17.62 44.59 28.29
C GLU A 221 -18.18 45.51 27.17
N GLU A 222 -19.44 45.19 26.85
CA GLU A 222 -20.57 45.97 26.28
C GLU A 222 -20.94 45.95 24.77
N GLU A 223 -22.26 46.02 24.58
CA GLU A 223 -23.12 45.47 23.52
C GLU A 223 -23.30 46.37 22.28
N GLY A 224 -23.71 45.77 21.14
CA GLY A 224 -24.26 46.48 19.98
C GLY A 224 -24.45 45.61 18.73
N ASP A 225 -25.71 45.43 18.30
CA ASP A 225 -26.20 44.76 17.08
C ASP A 225 -25.60 45.31 15.77
N PHE A 226 -25.17 44.43 14.84
CA PHE A 226 -25.50 44.49 13.39
C PHE A 226 -25.03 43.23 12.62
N ASP A 227 -25.81 42.86 11.60
CA ASP A 227 -25.77 41.62 10.80
C ASP A 227 -24.52 41.37 9.93
N HIS A 228 -24.06 40.10 9.86
CA HIS A 228 -23.88 39.23 8.67
C HIS A 228 -22.70 38.22 8.77
N GLU A 229 -23.02 36.96 8.46
CA GLU A 229 -22.17 35.90 7.85
C GLU A 229 -20.81 35.53 8.50
N GLU A 230 -20.77 34.48 9.33
CA GLU A 230 -19.65 33.51 9.36
C GLU A 230 -20.00 32.26 10.21
N ASP A 231 -20.52 31.19 9.60
CA ASP A 231 -20.85 29.94 10.30
C ASP A 231 -20.08 28.75 9.70
N GLY A 232 -18.76 28.74 9.91
CA GLY A 232 -17.85 27.76 9.30
C GLY A 232 -16.77 27.15 10.20
N LYS A 233 -16.51 27.67 11.41
CA LYS A 233 -15.31 27.26 12.20
C LYS A 233 -15.56 26.63 13.56
N ILE A 234 -16.82 26.47 14.01
CA ILE A 234 -17.14 25.75 15.27
C ILE A 234 -17.32 24.22 15.06
N LYS A 235 -17.44 23.75 13.82
CA LYS A 235 -17.58 22.31 13.50
C LYS A 235 -16.26 21.50 13.49
N GLN A 236 -15.10 22.14 13.39
CA GLN A 236 -13.82 21.43 13.30
C GLN A 236 -13.32 20.92 14.67
N ARG A 237 -13.52 21.70 15.76
CA ARG A 237 -12.97 21.38 17.09
C ARG A 237 -13.75 20.29 17.86
N ASN A 238 -14.98 20.00 17.45
CA ASN A 238 -15.78 18.88 17.97
C ASN A 238 -15.60 17.57 17.18
N LYS A 239 -14.88 17.60 16.05
CA LYS A 239 -14.51 16.42 15.28
C LYS A 239 -13.25 15.76 15.86
N GLU A 240 -12.25 16.56 16.24
CA GLU A 240 -10.99 16.08 16.83
C GLU A 240 -11.15 15.52 18.26
N LYS A 241 -12.11 16.01 19.05
CA LYS A 241 -12.42 15.41 20.38
C LYS A 241 -13.23 14.11 20.30
N LYS A 242 -13.91 13.82 19.18
CA LYS A 242 -14.62 12.55 18.95
C LYS A 242 -13.71 11.45 18.39
N GLU A 243 -12.66 11.79 17.63
CA GLU A 243 -11.71 10.81 17.08
C GLU A 243 -10.76 10.23 18.13
N VAL A 244 -10.33 11.02 19.12
CA VAL A 244 -9.46 10.52 20.20
C VAL A 244 -10.21 9.58 21.18
N ALA A 245 -11.53 9.75 21.32
CA ALA A 245 -12.38 8.84 22.10
C ALA A 245 -12.68 7.52 21.35
N ALA A 246 -12.72 7.55 20.01
CA ALA A 246 -12.90 6.37 19.17
C ALA A 246 -11.64 5.49 19.14
N GLN A 247 -10.45 6.10 19.11
CA GLN A 247 -9.17 5.37 19.10
C GLN A 247 -8.84 4.66 20.42
N ARG A 248 -9.39 5.11 21.56
CA ARG A 248 -9.23 4.45 22.85
C ARG A 248 -10.13 3.21 23.06
N LYS A 249 -11.15 3.02 22.21
CA LYS A 249 -12.00 1.81 22.20
C LYS A 249 -11.46 0.69 21.31
N THR A 250 -10.54 0.98 20.39
CA THR A 250 -10.05 0.01 19.39
C THR A 250 -8.89 -0.86 19.88
N LEU A 251 -8.26 -0.55 21.02
CA LEU A 251 -7.13 -1.31 21.54
C LEU A 251 -7.52 -2.52 22.43
N PHE A 252 -8.80 -2.89 22.52
CA PHE A 252 -9.25 -4.02 23.35
C PHE A 252 -10.06 -5.10 22.61
N MET A 253 -10.08 -5.11 21.28
CA MET A 253 -10.86 -6.11 20.51
C MET A 253 -10.08 -6.81 19.39
N ALA A 254 -8.77 -6.95 19.55
CA ALA A 254 -7.96 -7.79 18.65
C ALA A 254 -7.75 -9.18 19.26
N SER A 255 -8.82 -9.97 19.41
CA SER A 255 -8.81 -11.43 19.60
C SER A 255 -10.23 -11.98 19.51
N SER A 256 -10.79 -12.00 18.30
CA SER A 256 -11.84 -12.92 17.82
C SER A 256 -12.42 -12.30 16.54
N SER A 257 -12.39 -13.03 15.42
CA SER A 257 -12.87 -12.57 14.10
C SER A 257 -14.40 -12.59 13.95
N VAL A 258 -15.14 -12.65 15.06
CA VAL A 258 -16.59 -12.84 15.10
C VAL A 258 -17.41 -11.52 15.21
N PRO A 259 -16.95 -10.43 15.88
CA PRO A 259 -17.80 -9.25 16.09
C PRO A 259 -18.15 -8.47 14.82
N ALA A 260 -17.30 -8.50 13.78
CA ALA A 260 -17.46 -7.67 12.59
C ALA A 260 -18.63 -8.08 11.67
N LEU A 261 -19.04 -9.36 11.69
CA LEU A 261 -20.17 -9.86 10.89
C LEU A 261 -21.54 -9.55 11.51
N ASN A 262 -21.58 -9.11 12.78
CA ASN A 262 -22.83 -8.82 13.47
C ASN A 262 -23.53 -7.58 12.89
N GLU A 263 -22.76 -6.55 12.53
CA GLU A 263 -23.29 -5.29 11.97
C GLU A 263 -23.88 -5.48 10.56
N GLU A 264 -23.31 -6.39 9.77
CA GLU A 264 -23.77 -6.70 8.40
C GLU A 264 -25.04 -7.58 8.36
N LEU A 265 -25.36 -8.28 9.46
CA LEU A 265 -26.51 -9.18 9.59
C LEU A 265 -27.64 -8.62 10.47
N GLN A 266 -27.59 -7.32 10.76
CA GLN A 266 -28.52 -6.63 11.64
C GLN A 266 -29.61 -5.87 10.86
N CYS A 267 -30.84 -5.94 11.35
CA CYS A 267 -31.94 -5.16 10.81
C CYS A 267 -31.87 -3.71 11.30
N SER A 268 -31.88 -2.75 10.38
CA SER A 268 -31.83 -1.33 10.73
C SER A 268 -33.10 -0.77 11.40
N ILE A 269 -34.15 -1.59 11.56
CA ILE A 269 -35.42 -1.21 12.21
C ILE A 269 -35.43 -1.67 13.67
N CYS A 270 -35.25 -2.97 13.92
CA CYS A 270 -35.24 -3.50 15.28
C CYS A 270 -33.86 -3.51 15.92
N LEU A 271 -32.81 -3.24 15.15
CA LEU A 271 -31.41 -3.30 15.58
C LEU A 271 -31.04 -4.69 16.15
N GLU A 272 -31.69 -5.74 15.67
CA GLU A 272 -31.39 -7.13 16.03
C GLU A 272 -30.96 -7.89 14.77
N VAL A 273 -30.28 -9.02 14.96
CA VAL A 273 -29.95 -9.96 13.87
C VAL A 273 -31.24 -10.36 13.13
N PHE A 274 -31.19 -10.44 11.80
CA PHE A 274 -32.39 -10.66 10.99
C PHE A 274 -33.21 -11.89 11.41
N THR A 275 -34.51 -11.69 11.63
CA THR A 275 -35.50 -12.76 11.77
C THR A 275 -36.39 -12.76 10.53
N ASP A 276 -36.37 -13.87 9.78
CA ASP A 276 -37.00 -13.98 8.46
C ASP A 276 -36.64 -12.79 7.55
N PRO A 277 -35.36 -12.64 7.14
CA PRO A 277 -34.93 -11.49 6.35
C PRO A 277 -35.69 -11.40 5.03
N VAL A 278 -36.09 -10.19 4.64
CA VAL A 278 -36.67 -9.87 3.35
C VAL A 278 -35.84 -8.79 2.69
N THR A 279 -35.57 -8.96 1.40
CA THR A 279 -34.82 -8.01 0.57
C THR A 279 -35.79 -7.15 -0.22
N THR A 280 -35.69 -5.82 -0.09
CA THR A 280 -36.44 -4.87 -0.92
C THR A 280 -35.83 -4.79 -2.33
N PRO A 281 -36.55 -4.30 -3.36
CA PRO A 281 -36.01 -4.19 -4.72
C PRO A 281 -34.74 -3.33 -4.83
N CYS A 282 -34.57 -2.34 -3.95
CA CYS A 282 -33.34 -1.55 -3.84
C CYS A 282 -32.16 -2.28 -3.15
N GLY A 283 -32.32 -3.55 -2.78
CA GLY A 283 -31.26 -4.39 -2.22
C GLY A 283 -31.08 -4.36 -0.70
N HIS A 284 -31.83 -3.53 0.03
CA HIS A 284 -31.76 -3.48 1.51
C HIS A 284 -32.53 -4.64 2.16
N ASN A 285 -32.07 -5.07 3.34
CA ASN A 285 -32.60 -6.23 4.04
C ASN A 285 -33.25 -5.83 5.37
N PHE A 286 -34.38 -6.44 5.71
CA PHE A 286 -35.12 -6.18 6.95
C PHE A 286 -35.79 -7.45 7.47
N CYS A 287 -36.10 -7.55 8.76
CA CYS A 287 -36.97 -8.61 9.26
C CYS A 287 -38.36 -8.49 8.62
N ARG A 288 -38.96 -9.61 8.21
CA ARG A 288 -40.31 -9.64 7.57
C ARG A 288 -41.35 -8.87 8.39
N THR A 289 -41.33 -9.06 9.70
CA THR A 289 -42.24 -8.41 10.65
C THR A 289 -41.98 -6.91 10.76
N CYS A 290 -40.72 -6.49 10.73
CA CYS A 290 -40.35 -5.07 10.77
C CYS A 290 -40.80 -4.35 9.51
N LEU A 291 -40.56 -4.93 8.34
CA LEU A 291 -40.97 -4.35 7.06
C LEU A 291 -42.50 -4.34 6.90
N SER A 292 -43.19 -5.41 7.32
CA SER A 292 -44.66 -5.48 7.29
C SER A 292 -45.29 -4.39 8.17
N LYS A 293 -44.73 -4.12 9.36
CA LYS A 293 -45.18 -3.03 10.24
C LYS A 293 -45.04 -1.66 9.58
N CYS A 294 -43.94 -1.40 8.87
CA CYS A 294 -43.75 -0.14 8.13
C CYS A 294 -44.77 0.06 6.99
N TRP A 295 -45.30 -1.02 6.43
CA TRP A 295 -46.26 -0.99 5.32
C TRP A 295 -47.73 -1.08 5.75
N THR A 296 -47.96 -1.28 7.04
CA THR A 296 -49.31 -1.37 7.61
C THR A 296 -49.97 0.00 7.42
N ASN A 297 -50.96 0.09 6.52
CA ASN A 297 -51.75 1.29 6.15
C ASN A 297 -51.29 2.14 4.94
N ARG A 298 -50.32 1.72 4.12
CA ARG A 298 -49.97 2.44 2.87
C ARG A 298 -50.28 1.63 1.61
N LYS A 299 -50.76 2.27 0.54
CA LYS A 299 -51.03 1.62 -0.77
C LYS A 299 -49.75 1.37 -1.59
N ILE A 300 -48.65 2.01 -1.23
CA ILE A 300 -47.34 1.95 -1.87
C ILE A 300 -46.34 1.44 -0.83
N GLY A 301 -45.50 0.47 -1.19
CA GLY A 301 -44.40 0.00 -0.34
C GLY A 301 -43.20 0.95 -0.48
N PHE A 302 -42.39 1.09 0.56
CA PHE A 302 -41.15 1.87 0.46
C PHE A 302 -40.04 1.21 1.29
N CYS A 303 -38.78 1.48 0.93
CA CYS A 303 -37.63 1.06 1.71
C CYS A 303 -37.45 1.98 2.93
N PRO A 304 -37.47 1.46 4.17
CA PRO A 304 -37.26 2.30 5.36
C PRO A 304 -35.86 2.92 5.45
N PHE A 305 -34.87 2.40 4.70
CA PHE A 305 -33.50 2.89 4.70
C PHE A 305 -33.25 3.98 3.65
N CYS A 306 -33.46 3.66 2.36
CA CYS A 306 -33.18 4.60 1.25
C CYS A 306 -34.41 5.38 0.76
N LYS A 307 -35.61 5.10 1.30
CA LYS A 307 -36.89 5.74 0.97
C LYS A 307 -37.42 5.51 -0.45
N GLU A 308 -36.81 4.62 -1.22
CA GLU A 308 -37.29 4.24 -2.55
C GLU A 308 -38.68 3.57 -2.48
N GLU A 309 -39.58 3.95 -3.39
CA GLU A 309 -40.97 3.50 -3.44
C GLU A 309 -41.16 2.34 -4.42
N PHE A 310 -42.04 1.40 -4.08
CA PHE A 310 -42.33 0.19 -4.86
C PHE A 310 -43.83 -0.09 -4.91
N SER A 311 -44.29 -0.62 -6.04
CA SER A 311 -45.67 -1.09 -6.22
C SER A 311 -45.95 -2.28 -5.28
N LYS A 312 -47.02 -2.19 -4.49
CA LYS A 312 -47.35 -3.08 -3.36
C LYS A 312 -47.71 -4.54 -3.75
N SER A 313 -47.58 -4.94 -5.01
CA SER A 313 -47.93 -6.29 -5.47
C SER A 313 -46.83 -7.34 -5.26
N LEU A 314 -45.83 -7.05 -4.43
CA LEU A 314 -44.75 -7.99 -4.11
C LEU A 314 -45.07 -8.67 -2.79
N ASP A 315 -45.52 -9.93 -2.85
CA ASP A 315 -45.46 -10.82 -1.70
C ASP A 315 -44.03 -10.75 -1.14
N LEU A 316 -43.89 -10.34 0.12
CA LEU A 316 -42.60 -10.22 0.79
C LEU A 316 -41.96 -11.62 0.89
N LYS A 317 -41.17 -11.97 -0.12
CA LYS A 317 -40.45 -13.24 -0.16
C LYS A 317 -39.30 -13.20 0.82
N ILE A 318 -39.30 -14.14 1.75
CA ILE A 318 -38.18 -14.34 2.67
C ILE A 318 -36.96 -14.69 1.83
N ASN A 319 -35.87 -13.96 2.05
CA ASN A 319 -34.56 -14.27 1.51
C ASN A 319 -34.02 -15.51 2.25
N SER A 320 -34.40 -16.69 1.78
CA SER A 320 -33.98 -17.98 2.36
C SER A 320 -32.44 -18.13 2.41
N PRO A 321 -31.66 -17.73 1.38
CA PRO A 321 -30.20 -17.73 1.47
C PRO A 321 -29.66 -16.89 2.62
N LEU A 322 -30.14 -15.64 2.78
CA LEU A 322 -29.74 -14.77 3.90
C LEU A 322 -30.20 -15.34 5.25
N GLY A 323 -31.40 -15.94 5.29
CA GLY A 323 -31.88 -16.65 6.47
C GLY A 323 -30.99 -17.82 6.88
N LYS A 324 -30.52 -18.63 5.93
CA LYS A 324 -29.56 -19.73 6.18
C LYS A 324 -28.21 -19.19 6.66
N LEU A 325 -27.74 -18.09 6.09
CA LEU A 325 -26.51 -17.42 6.52
C LEU A 325 -26.61 -16.94 7.97
N VAL A 326 -27.74 -16.31 8.33
CA VAL A 326 -28.04 -15.88 9.71
C VAL A 326 -28.15 -17.07 10.66
N GLN A 327 -28.74 -18.20 10.23
CA GLN A 327 -28.79 -19.43 11.03
C GLN A 327 -27.39 -20.01 11.27
N HIS A 328 -26.53 -20.04 10.24
CA HIS A 328 -25.14 -20.46 10.39
C HIS A 328 -24.35 -19.52 11.30
N PHE A 329 -24.55 -18.21 11.15
CA PHE A 329 -23.96 -17.21 12.03
C PHE A 329 -24.41 -17.40 13.49
N ASN A 330 -25.69 -17.62 13.74
CA ASN A 330 -26.21 -17.91 15.08
C ASN A 330 -25.67 -19.23 15.65
N LYS A 331 -25.40 -20.23 14.81
CA LYS A 331 -24.79 -21.49 15.22
C LYS A 331 -23.29 -21.34 15.53
N LEU A 332 -22.58 -20.48 14.81
CA LEU A 332 -21.18 -20.13 15.09
C LEU A 332 -21.06 -19.23 16.33
N ASN A 333 -22.03 -18.33 16.54
CA ASN A 333 -22.15 -17.49 17.74
C ASN A 333 -22.74 -18.22 18.96
N GLN A 334 -22.99 -19.53 18.88
CA GLN A 334 -23.22 -20.36 20.06
C GLN A 334 -21.92 -20.60 20.85
N GLU A 335 -21.11 -19.57 21.05
CA GLU A 335 -20.21 -19.51 22.20
C GLU A 335 -21.08 -19.39 23.47
N SER A 336 -21.37 -20.56 24.05
CA SER A 336 -21.75 -20.81 25.45
C SER A 336 -22.99 -20.03 25.96
N LYS A 337 -24.17 -20.69 25.98
CA LYS A 337 -25.29 -20.33 26.87
C LYS A 337 -24.98 -20.73 28.33
N VAL A 338 -23.79 -20.41 28.81
CA VAL A 338 -23.39 -20.67 30.20
C VAL A 338 -23.83 -19.47 31.01
N PHE A 339 -24.65 -19.73 32.02
CA PHE A 339 -25.21 -18.70 32.88
C PHE A 339 -24.49 -18.68 34.22
N CYS A 340 -24.53 -17.53 34.88
CA CYS A 340 -24.00 -17.42 36.22
C CYS A 340 -24.88 -18.20 37.21
N ASP A 341 -24.23 -18.97 38.09
CA ASP A 341 -24.91 -19.82 39.08
C ASP A 341 -25.42 -19.04 40.29
N PHE A 342 -24.93 -17.82 40.49
CA PHE A 342 -25.20 -16.99 41.69
C PHE A 342 -26.16 -15.83 41.41
N CYS A 343 -26.74 -15.73 40.22
CA CYS A 343 -27.74 -14.70 39.91
C CYS A 343 -29.15 -15.18 40.30
N ASP A 344 -29.83 -14.43 41.17
CA ASP A 344 -31.13 -14.84 41.71
C ASP A 344 -32.30 -14.70 40.70
N GLU A 345 -32.46 -13.54 40.05
CA GLU A 345 -33.65 -13.25 39.24
C GLU A 345 -33.41 -13.37 37.73
N ARG A 346 -32.46 -12.60 37.20
CA ARG A 346 -32.07 -12.64 35.79
C ARG A 346 -30.67 -13.21 35.68
N LYS A 347 -30.58 -14.49 35.32
CA LYS A 347 -29.31 -15.17 35.08
C LYS A 347 -28.49 -14.43 34.01
N GLN A 348 -27.38 -13.83 34.44
CA GLN A 348 -26.45 -13.15 33.55
C GLN A 348 -25.56 -14.19 32.84
N LYS A 349 -25.06 -13.85 31.64
CA LYS A 349 -24.09 -14.70 30.95
C LYS A 349 -22.82 -14.83 31.81
N ALA A 350 -22.34 -16.05 31.99
CA ALA A 350 -21.07 -16.29 32.65
C ALA A 350 -19.91 -15.93 31.72
N VAL A 351 -18.87 -15.33 32.31
CA VAL A 351 -17.64 -14.96 31.61
C VAL A 351 -16.49 -15.89 31.97
N LYS A 352 -16.50 -16.44 33.20
CA LYS A 352 -15.49 -17.38 33.69
C LYS A 352 -16.15 -18.46 34.53
N SER A 353 -15.54 -19.64 34.54
CA SER A 353 -15.86 -20.71 35.48
C SER A 353 -14.67 -20.98 36.38
N CYS A 354 -14.92 -21.27 37.64
CA CYS A 354 -13.89 -21.60 38.63
C CYS A 354 -13.84 -23.11 38.81
N LEU A 355 -12.69 -23.72 38.55
CA LEU A 355 -12.51 -25.17 38.74
C LEU A 355 -12.47 -25.55 40.22
N THR A 356 -12.01 -24.64 41.09
CA THR A 356 -11.99 -24.85 42.54
C THR A 356 -13.38 -24.77 43.16
N CYS A 357 -14.22 -23.84 42.69
CA CYS A 357 -15.61 -23.71 43.17
C CYS A 357 -16.60 -24.55 42.37
N GLN A 358 -16.19 -25.06 41.21
CA GLN A 358 -17.03 -25.77 40.25
C GLN A 358 -18.30 -24.99 39.91
N SER A 359 -18.16 -23.69 39.66
CA SER A 359 -19.28 -22.81 39.32
C SER A 359 -18.89 -21.74 38.31
N SER A 360 -19.89 -21.16 37.66
CA SER A 360 -19.78 -20.17 36.60
C SER A 360 -20.25 -18.78 37.06
N TYR A 361 -19.49 -17.76 36.68
CA TYR A 361 -19.63 -16.40 37.21
C TYR A 361 -19.80 -15.39 36.08
N CYS A 362 -20.79 -14.50 36.22
CA CYS A 362 -20.86 -13.26 35.45
C CYS A 362 -19.83 -12.26 35.98
N VAL A 363 -19.66 -11.13 35.28
CA VAL A 363 -18.65 -10.11 35.62
C VAL A 363 -18.76 -9.64 37.08
N SER A 364 -19.97 -9.40 37.59
CA SER A 364 -20.17 -8.91 38.96
C SER A 364 -19.80 -9.96 40.01
N HIS A 365 -20.19 -11.22 39.82
CA HIS A 365 -19.88 -12.28 40.77
C HIS A 365 -18.45 -12.80 40.65
N LEU A 366 -17.79 -12.59 39.51
CA LEU A 366 -16.37 -12.85 39.33
C LEU A 366 -15.49 -11.85 40.09
N GLU A 367 -15.98 -10.62 40.32
CA GLU A 367 -15.21 -9.57 41.01
C GLU A 367 -14.68 -10.05 42.37
N LEU A 368 -15.45 -10.85 43.11
CA LEU A 368 -15.04 -11.40 44.40
C LEU A 368 -13.83 -12.34 44.28
N HIS A 369 -13.77 -13.17 43.23
CA HIS A 369 -12.63 -14.04 42.95
C HIS A 369 -11.37 -13.25 42.61
N LEU A 370 -11.54 -12.10 41.95
CA LEU A 370 -10.43 -11.23 41.58
C LEU A 370 -10.00 -10.27 42.70
N ARG A 371 -10.89 -9.92 43.64
CA ARG A 371 -10.62 -8.94 44.70
C ARG A 371 -10.11 -9.60 45.97
N VAL A 372 -10.71 -10.72 46.40
CA VAL A 372 -10.41 -11.34 47.69
C VAL A 372 -9.11 -12.17 47.61
N PRO A 373 -8.07 -11.87 48.43
CA PRO A 373 -6.77 -12.53 48.31
C PRO A 373 -6.77 -14.06 48.41
N ARG A 374 -7.71 -14.63 49.17
CA ARG A 374 -7.86 -16.09 49.29
C ARG A 374 -8.44 -16.73 48.02
N LEU A 375 -9.35 -16.02 47.35
CA LEU A 375 -10.04 -16.51 46.15
C LEU A 375 -9.22 -16.30 44.87
N LYS A 376 -8.26 -15.35 44.88
CA LYS A 376 -7.30 -15.16 43.77
C LYS A 376 -6.49 -16.42 43.41
N LYS A 377 -6.38 -17.36 44.36
CA LYS A 377 -5.66 -18.63 44.15
C LYS A 377 -6.50 -19.69 43.42
N HIS A 378 -7.78 -19.43 43.18
CA HIS A 378 -8.63 -20.37 42.47
C HIS A 378 -8.36 -20.35 40.97
N THR A 379 -8.41 -21.52 40.35
CA THR A 379 -8.18 -21.66 38.91
C THR A 379 -9.43 -21.27 38.14
N LEU A 380 -9.31 -20.21 37.33
CA LEU A 380 -10.41 -19.66 36.52
C LEU A 380 -10.17 -19.95 35.03
N ILE A 381 -11.14 -20.60 34.39
CA ILE A 381 -11.17 -20.85 32.95
C ILE A 381 -12.29 -20.05 32.27
N ASN A 382 -12.30 -20.02 30.94
CA ASN A 382 -13.44 -19.47 30.21
C ASN A 382 -14.73 -20.22 30.58
N ALA A 383 -15.87 -19.55 30.51
CA ALA A 383 -17.14 -20.18 30.87
C ALA A 383 -17.42 -21.40 29.98
N VAL A 384 -17.56 -22.57 30.60
CA VAL A 384 -17.81 -23.85 29.92
C VAL A 384 -19.14 -24.43 30.34
N ALA A 385 -19.78 -25.18 29.43
CA ALA A 385 -21.10 -25.78 29.68
C ALA A 385 -21.06 -26.91 30.71
N ASN A 386 -20.01 -27.73 30.67
CA ASN A 386 -19.81 -28.86 31.56
C ASN A 386 -18.48 -28.66 32.29
N LEU A 387 -18.55 -28.36 33.59
CA LEU A 387 -17.35 -28.25 34.43
C LEU A 387 -16.80 -29.61 34.83
N GLU A 388 -17.64 -30.64 34.83
CA GLU A 388 -17.27 -32.03 35.16
C GLU A 388 -16.20 -32.59 34.22
N ASP A 389 -16.16 -32.13 32.97
CA ASP A 389 -15.15 -32.52 31.97
C ASP A 389 -13.72 -32.08 32.36
N TYR A 390 -13.60 -31.11 33.27
CA TYR A 390 -12.33 -30.55 33.75
C TYR A 390 -11.95 -31.05 35.14
N ILE A 391 -12.76 -31.94 35.74
CA ILE A 391 -12.57 -32.45 37.10
C ILE A 391 -12.34 -33.96 37.04
N CYS A 392 -11.29 -34.42 37.73
CA CYS A 392 -11.02 -35.83 37.91
C CYS A 392 -12.13 -36.50 38.72
N GLN A 393 -12.81 -37.47 38.12
CA GLN A 393 -13.93 -38.19 38.75
C GLN A 393 -13.51 -39.04 39.96
N LYS A 394 -12.22 -39.41 40.08
CA LYS A 394 -11.71 -40.19 41.23
C LYS A 394 -11.31 -39.31 42.42
N HIS A 395 -10.77 -38.13 42.16
CA HIS A 395 -10.13 -37.29 43.18
C HIS A 395 -10.81 -35.93 43.38
N GLU A 396 -11.85 -35.63 42.59
CA GLU A 396 -12.61 -34.37 42.60
C GLU A 396 -11.72 -33.12 42.49
N ARG A 397 -10.60 -33.26 41.76
CA ARG A 397 -9.59 -32.22 41.56
C ARG A 397 -9.47 -31.85 40.09
N PRO A 398 -9.07 -30.60 39.76
CA PRO A 398 -8.85 -30.19 38.39
C PRO A 398 -7.89 -31.12 37.64
N LEU A 399 -8.21 -31.39 36.39
CA LEU A 399 -7.31 -32.05 35.46
C LEU A 399 -6.26 -31.02 35.02
N GLU A 400 -5.01 -31.26 35.38
CA GLU A 400 -3.88 -30.32 35.15
C GLU A 400 -2.75 -30.99 34.36
N MET A 401 -2.73 -32.32 34.30
CA MET A 401 -1.67 -33.12 33.68
C MET A 401 -2.25 -33.97 32.54
N PHE A 402 -1.46 -34.24 31.51
CA PHE A 402 -1.75 -35.17 30.44
C PHE A 402 -0.80 -36.36 30.53
N CYS A 403 -1.35 -37.57 30.61
CA CYS A 403 -0.58 -38.81 30.56
C CYS A 403 -0.40 -39.24 29.11
N ARG A 404 0.84 -39.22 28.59
CA ARG A 404 1.14 -39.63 27.21
C ARG A 404 1.03 -41.13 26.99
N ASP A 405 1.27 -41.94 28.03
CA ASP A 405 1.17 -43.40 27.93
C ASP A 405 -0.30 -43.86 27.81
N ASP A 406 -1.20 -43.26 28.60
CA ASP A 406 -2.62 -43.62 28.61
C ASP A 406 -3.49 -42.70 27.74
N GLN A 407 -2.88 -41.65 27.15
CA GLN A 407 -3.54 -40.66 26.31
C GLN A 407 -4.77 -40.03 26.99
N THR A 408 -4.62 -39.61 28.25
CA THR A 408 -5.73 -39.12 29.06
C THR A 408 -5.33 -37.98 30.00
N CYS A 409 -6.24 -37.04 30.22
CA CYS A 409 -6.06 -35.96 31.19
C CYS A 409 -6.26 -36.50 32.62
N VAL A 410 -5.32 -36.17 33.50
CA VAL A 410 -5.28 -36.62 34.89
C VAL A 410 -5.03 -35.45 35.86
N CYS A 411 -5.43 -35.59 37.12
CA CYS A 411 -5.09 -34.60 38.15
C CYS A 411 -3.74 -34.92 38.80
N LEU A 412 -3.17 -33.98 39.56
CA LEU A 412 -1.89 -34.17 40.26
C LEU A 412 -1.89 -35.41 41.18
N SER A 413 -3.00 -35.69 41.87
CA SER A 413 -3.11 -36.89 42.72
C SER A 413 -3.03 -38.19 41.94
N CYS A 414 -3.52 -38.23 40.69
CA CYS A 414 -3.35 -39.39 39.82
C CYS A 414 -1.87 -39.64 39.48
N THR A 415 -1.09 -38.57 39.29
CA THR A 415 0.35 -38.65 38.99
C THR A 415 1.19 -39.13 40.16
N GLU A 416 0.71 -38.98 41.40
CA GLU A 416 1.37 -39.53 42.59
C GLU A 416 0.99 -40.99 42.86
N GLY A 417 -0.08 -41.48 42.22
CA GLY A 417 -0.66 -42.81 42.42
C GLY A 417 -0.56 -43.69 41.16
N GLU A 418 -1.69 -43.88 40.49
CA GLU A 418 -1.84 -44.81 39.35
C GLU A 418 -0.92 -44.48 38.17
N HIS A 419 -0.58 -43.21 37.96
CA HIS A 419 0.26 -42.75 36.85
C HIS A 419 1.68 -42.36 37.30
N ARG A 420 2.13 -42.84 38.46
CA ARG A 420 3.43 -42.46 39.05
C ARG A 420 4.64 -42.78 38.20
N THR A 421 4.56 -43.82 37.39
CA THR A 421 5.64 -44.25 36.48
C THR A 421 5.37 -43.88 35.04
N HIS A 422 4.27 -43.18 34.75
CA HIS A 422 3.91 -42.78 33.39
C HIS A 422 4.47 -41.38 33.08
N ASN A 423 4.72 -41.15 31.80
CA ASN A 423 5.10 -39.88 31.25
C ASN A 423 3.91 -38.92 31.29
N THR A 424 3.90 -38.11 32.35
CA THR A 424 2.87 -37.10 32.58
C THR A 424 3.48 -35.72 32.41
N VAL A 425 2.85 -34.89 31.58
CA VAL A 425 3.26 -33.51 31.30
C VAL A 425 2.10 -32.55 31.60
N PRO A 426 2.34 -31.26 31.89
CA PRO A 426 1.26 -30.29 32.03
C PRO A 426 0.40 -30.20 30.75
N ILE A 427 -0.93 -30.05 30.90
CA ILE A 427 -1.85 -29.97 29.76
C ILE A 427 -1.52 -28.77 28.85
N GLU A 428 -1.05 -27.67 29.43
CA GLU A 428 -0.63 -26.48 28.67
C GLU A 428 0.56 -26.77 27.74
N GLU A 429 1.48 -27.63 28.17
CA GLU A 429 2.66 -28.03 27.41
C GLU A 429 2.28 -28.95 26.26
N GLU A 430 1.51 -30.01 26.55
CA GLU A 430 1.01 -30.94 25.51
C GLU A 430 0.15 -30.20 24.47
N SER A 431 -0.73 -29.31 24.92
CA SER A 431 -1.61 -28.55 24.03
C SER A 431 -0.83 -27.60 23.11
N GLN A 432 0.31 -27.08 23.54
CA GLN A 432 1.16 -26.24 22.70
C GLN A 432 1.86 -27.07 21.62
N GLU A 433 2.39 -28.24 21.99
CA GLU A 433 3.02 -29.16 21.04
C GLU A 433 2.01 -29.64 19.98
N GLU A 434 0.80 -30.04 20.39
CA GLU A 434 -0.26 -30.50 19.48
C GLU A 434 -0.79 -29.36 18.57
N LYS A 435 -0.90 -28.13 19.11
CA LYS A 435 -1.30 -26.95 18.33
C LYS A 435 -0.28 -26.63 17.23
N THR A 436 1.02 -26.74 17.51
CA THR A 436 2.06 -26.47 16.51
C THR A 436 2.09 -27.49 15.36
N GLN A 437 1.38 -28.61 15.50
CA GLN A 437 1.52 -29.79 14.65
C GLN A 437 0.28 -30.12 13.80
N THR A 438 -0.65 -29.17 13.59
CA THR A 438 -1.86 -29.41 12.78
C THR A 438 -1.76 -28.77 11.38
N ASP A 439 -2.03 -29.57 10.34
CA ASP A 439 -2.13 -29.14 8.93
C ASP A 439 -3.10 -27.97 8.74
N GLU A 440 -4.11 -27.87 9.60
CA GLU A 440 -5.09 -26.78 9.63
C GLU A 440 -4.46 -25.43 9.97
N GLN A 441 -3.53 -25.37 10.93
CA GLN A 441 -2.82 -24.12 11.25
C GLN A 441 -1.90 -23.67 10.12
N GLN A 442 -1.23 -24.62 9.44
CA GLN A 442 -0.44 -24.30 8.26
C GLN A 442 -1.32 -23.78 7.12
N MET A 443 -2.50 -24.37 6.92
CA MET A 443 -3.46 -23.93 5.91
C MET A 443 -3.98 -22.52 6.22
N ILE A 444 -4.27 -22.22 7.50
CA ILE A 444 -4.69 -20.89 7.95
C ILE A 444 -3.58 -19.87 7.70
N GLN A 445 -2.34 -20.14 8.10
CA GLN A 445 -1.20 -19.24 7.84
C GLN A 445 -0.99 -19.00 6.33
N LYS A 446 -1.10 -20.05 5.51
CA LYS A 446 -1.01 -19.95 4.05
C LYS A 446 -2.13 -19.10 3.46
N ARG A 447 -3.36 -19.24 3.97
CA ARG A 447 -4.51 -18.41 3.56
C ARG A 447 -4.36 -16.96 4.02
N MET A 448 -3.83 -16.71 5.22
CA MET A 448 -3.56 -15.36 5.72
C MET A 448 -2.51 -14.63 4.87
N LYS A 449 -1.41 -15.30 4.49
CA LYS A 449 -0.44 -14.75 3.54
C LYS A 449 -1.08 -14.40 2.20
N LYS A 450 -1.89 -15.32 1.65
CA LYS A 450 -2.61 -15.08 0.39
C LYS A 450 -3.56 -13.88 0.46
N VAL A 451 -4.25 -13.69 1.58
CA VAL A 451 -5.13 -12.52 1.80
C VAL A 451 -4.32 -11.24 1.83
N GLN A 452 -3.16 -11.22 2.49
CA GLN A 452 -2.27 -10.06 2.52
C GLN A 452 -1.74 -9.71 1.12
N GLU A 453 -1.31 -10.71 0.35
CA GLU A 453 -0.85 -10.53 -1.04
C GLU A 453 -1.94 -9.93 -1.94
N ILE A 454 -3.18 -10.44 -1.83
CA ILE A 454 -4.32 -9.93 -2.60
C ILE A 454 -4.63 -8.48 -2.16
N LYS A 455 -4.62 -8.20 -0.86
CA LYS A 455 -4.89 -6.85 -0.34
C LYS A 455 -3.84 -5.84 -0.83
N HIS A 456 -2.57 -6.23 -0.87
CA HIS A 456 -1.50 -5.41 -1.43
C HIS A 456 -1.70 -5.17 -2.93
N SER A 457 -1.99 -6.23 -3.68
CA SER A 457 -2.24 -6.18 -5.13
C SER A 457 -3.43 -5.28 -5.51
N VAL A 458 -4.49 -5.27 -4.69
CA VAL A 458 -5.65 -4.39 -4.88
C VAL A 458 -5.27 -2.92 -4.60
N LYS A 459 -4.47 -2.66 -3.57
CA LYS A 459 -3.99 -1.31 -3.24
C LYS A 459 -3.14 -0.72 -4.36
N LEU A 460 -2.20 -1.51 -4.91
CA LEU A 460 -1.37 -1.11 -6.04
C LEU A 460 -2.22 -0.82 -7.29
N ARG A 461 -3.21 -1.67 -7.60
CA ARG A 461 -4.13 -1.42 -8.72
C ARG A 461 -4.91 -0.12 -8.58
N LYS A 462 -5.36 0.23 -7.37
CA LYS A 462 -6.05 1.50 -7.12
C LYS A 462 -5.15 2.71 -7.36
N ARG A 463 -3.89 2.67 -6.90
CA ARG A 463 -2.91 3.75 -7.14
C ARG A 463 -2.65 3.95 -8.63
N PHE A 464 -2.29 2.88 -9.33
CA PHE A 464 -2.05 2.91 -10.77
C PHE A 464 -3.25 3.45 -11.57
N GLN A 465 -4.48 3.07 -11.17
CA GLN A 465 -5.68 3.60 -11.81
C GLN A 465 -5.88 5.09 -11.54
N SER A 466 -5.57 5.57 -10.33
CA SER A 466 -5.64 7.00 -10.01
C SER A 466 -4.60 7.83 -10.75
N GLU A 467 -3.37 7.32 -10.89
CA GLU A 467 -2.29 7.96 -11.65
C GLU A 467 -2.62 8.01 -13.15
N GLN A 468 -3.10 6.90 -13.72
CA GLN A 468 -3.59 6.91 -15.11
C GLN A 468 -4.68 7.95 -15.34
N LEU A 469 -5.58 8.14 -14.37
CA LEU A 469 -6.65 9.13 -14.49
C LEU A 469 -6.06 10.56 -14.48
N LYS A 470 -5.08 10.83 -13.60
CA LYS A 470 -4.36 12.13 -13.57
C LYS A 470 -3.64 12.40 -14.89
N MET A 471 -2.90 11.42 -15.41
CA MET A 471 -2.19 11.54 -16.69
C MET A 471 -3.14 11.82 -17.85
N LYS A 472 -4.31 11.16 -17.89
CA LYS A 472 -5.33 11.42 -18.91
C LYS A 472 -5.85 12.86 -18.85
N VAL A 473 -6.15 13.37 -17.67
CA VAL A 473 -6.60 14.77 -17.49
C VAL A 473 -5.52 15.75 -17.95
N GLN A 474 -4.26 15.54 -17.55
CA GLN A 474 -3.14 16.37 -18.00
C GLN A 474 -2.94 16.35 -19.52
N ALA A 475 -3.06 15.17 -20.14
CA ALA A 475 -2.98 15.04 -21.59
C ALA A 475 -4.13 15.78 -22.31
N GLU A 476 -5.35 15.72 -21.77
CA GLU A 476 -6.48 16.47 -22.33
C GLU A 476 -6.27 17.99 -22.26
N ASP A 477 -5.69 18.50 -21.18
CA ASP A 477 -5.42 19.93 -21.02
C ASP A 477 -4.31 20.41 -21.96
N LEU A 478 -3.23 19.63 -22.13
CA LEU A 478 -2.20 19.88 -23.14
C LEU A 478 -2.77 19.90 -24.56
N ILE A 479 -3.69 18.99 -24.89
CA ILE A 479 -4.36 18.96 -26.20
C ILE A 479 -5.21 20.22 -26.40
N LYS A 480 -5.91 20.71 -25.36
CA LYS A 480 -6.68 21.96 -25.46
C LYS A 480 -5.76 23.17 -25.70
N GLU A 481 -4.62 23.22 -25.03
CA GLU A 481 -3.64 24.30 -25.18
C GLU A 481 -3.01 24.30 -26.58
N LEU A 482 -2.57 23.14 -27.08
CA LEU A 482 -2.09 22.99 -28.46
C LEU A 482 -3.12 23.45 -29.50
N LYS A 483 -4.41 23.11 -29.31
CA LYS A 483 -5.48 23.55 -30.20
C LYS A 483 -5.66 25.07 -30.20
N ARG A 484 -5.56 25.72 -29.03
CA ARG A 484 -5.60 27.19 -28.94
C ARG A 484 -4.44 27.82 -29.70
N ASN A 485 -3.22 27.38 -29.43
CA ASN A 485 -2.02 27.92 -30.07
C ASN A 485 -2.07 27.76 -31.60
N ASN A 486 -2.51 26.60 -32.10
CA ASN A 486 -2.67 26.38 -33.54
C ASN A 486 -3.74 27.30 -34.15
N THR A 487 -4.84 27.56 -33.44
CA THR A 487 -5.91 28.45 -33.93
C THR A 487 -5.43 29.90 -34.01
N GLU A 488 -4.65 30.35 -33.03
CA GLU A 488 -4.04 31.69 -33.03
C GLU A 488 -3.01 31.86 -34.14
N GLN A 489 -2.15 30.85 -34.35
CA GLN A 489 -1.20 30.86 -35.45
C GLN A 489 -1.89 30.91 -36.83
N LEU A 490 -2.99 30.19 -37.00
CA LEU A 490 -3.78 30.24 -38.24
C LEU A 490 -4.36 31.64 -38.50
N LYS A 491 -4.92 32.29 -37.48
CA LYS A 491 -5.43 33.67 -37.60
C LYS A 491 -4.33 34.65 -38.00
N MET A 492 -3.18 34.57 -37.34
CA MET A 492 -2.03 35.42 -37.66
C MET A 492 -1.55 35.21 -39.10
N LYS A 493 -1.54 33.96 -39.58
CA LYS A 493 -1.19 33.62 -40.97
C LYS A 493 -2.21 34.18 -41.97
N GLU A 494 -3.50 34.10 -41.67
CA GLU A 494 -4.57 34.68 -42.51
C GLU A 494 -4.46 36.21 -42.59
N GLU A 495 -4.17 36.88 -41.48
CA GLU A 495 -3.97 38.34 -41.45
C GLU A 495 -2.75 38.75 -42.25
N GLN A 496 -1.62 38.05 -42.09
CA GLN A 496 -0.42 38.27 -42.90
C GLN A 496 -0.69 38.06 -44.39
N GLN A 497 -1.46 37.03 -44.74
CA GLN A 497 -1.83 36.77 -46.14
C GLN A 497 -2.70 37.89 -46.71
N LYS A 498 -3.71 38.35 -45.97
CA LYS A 498 -4.56 39.48 -46.41
C LYS A 498 -3.76 40.77 -46.62
N GLU A 499 -2.82 41.06 -45.73
CA GLU A 499 -1.97 42.24 -45.88
C GLU A 499 -1.05 42.12 -47.10
N ALA A 500 -0.47 40.94 -47.34
CA ALA A 500 0.35 40.68 -48.53
C ALA A 500 -0.47 40.75 -49.83
N GLU A 501 -1.70 40.21 -49.82
CA GLU A 501 -2.63 40.31 -50.95
C GLU A 501 -2.98 41.77 -51.25
N LYS A 502 -3.30 42.56 -50.21
CA LYS A 502 -3.58 43.98 -50.36
C LYS A 502 -2.38 44.77 -50.90
N GLN A 503 -1.17 44.51 -50.39
CA GLN A 503 0.05 45.13 -50.90
C GLN A 503 0.29 44.79 -52.38
N ALA A 504 0.03 43.54 -52.78
CA ALA A 504 0.13 43.13 -54.18
C ALA A 504 -0.94 43.81 -55.06
N GLU A 505 -2.18 43.93 -54.57
CA GLU A 505 -3.27 44.63 -55.27
C GLU A 505 -2.96 46.13 -55.47
N ASP A 506 -2.45 46.79 -54.44
CA ASP A 506 -2.04 48.20 -54.48
C ASP A 506 -0.92 48.40 -55.52
N LEU A 507 0.10 47.54 -55.54
CA LEU A 507 1.18 47.59 -56.54
C LEU A 507 0.68 47.33 -57.97
N ILE A 508 -0.23 46.36 -58.15
CA ILE A 508 -0.86 46.10 -59.46
C ILE A 508 -1.62 47.34 -59.94
N LYS A 509 -2.29 48.06 -59.03
CA LYS A 509 -3.04 49.27 -59.36
C LYS A 509 -2.12 50.40 -59.80
N GLU A 510 -1.01 50.62 -59.08
CA GLU A 510 0.04 51.58 -59.46
C GLU A 510 0.61 51.28 -60.84
N LEU A 511 1.05 50.04 -61.08
CA LEU A 511 1.59 49.63 -62.39
C LEU A 511 0.57 49.77 -63.52
N LYS A 512 -0.72 49.47 -63.28
CA LYS A 512 -1.78 49.68 -64.29
C LYS A 512 -1.96 51.15 -64.64
N GLN A 513 -1.85 52.04 -63.66
CA GLN A 513 -1.94 53.48 -63.88
C GLN A 513 -0.74 53.98 -64.69
N GLU A 514 0.47 53.56 -64.33
CA GLU A 514 1.70 53.88 -65.06
C GLU A 514 1.64 53.40 -66.53
N ILE A 515 1.16 52.17 -66.77
CA ILE A 515 0.95 51.65 -68.13
C ILE A 515 -0.06 52.52 -68.91
N THR A 516 -1.10 53.03 -68.24
CA THR A 516 -2.12 53.87 -68.89
C THR A 516 -1.53 55.23 -69.29
N GLU A 517 -0.72 55.84 -68.41
CA GLU A 517 0.00 57.09 -68.68
C GLU A 517 1.01 56.91 -69.82
N LEU A 518 1.79 55.82 -69.81
CA LEU A 518 2.71 55.47 -70.90
C LEU A 518 1.98 55.25 -72.24
N LYS A 519 0.81 54.62 -72.23
CA LYS A 519 -0.02 54.45 -73.44
C LYS A 519 -0.58 55.78 -73.95
N GLN A 520 -0.97 56.70 -73.08
CA GLN A 520 -1.42 58.04 -73.50
C GLN A 520 -0.27 58.83 -74.13
N LEU A 521 0.94 58.73 -73.57
CA LEU A 521 2.14 59.32 -74.15
C LEU A 521 2.47 58.77 -75.53
N SER A 522 2.35 57.46 -75.75
CA SER A 522 2.68 56.84 -77.04
C SER A 522 1.73 57.23 -78.18
N HIS A 523 0.56 57.78 -77.87
CA HIS A 523 -0.44 58.25 -78.85
C HIS A 523 -0.51 59.79 -78.91
N SER A 524 0.37 60.50 -78.20
CA SER A 524 0.42 61.96 -78.22
C SER A 524 1.36 62.47 -79.31
N ASP A 525 0.82 63.27 -80.23
CA ASP A 525 1.58 63.96 -81.27
C ASP A 525 2.15 65.32 -80.82
N ASP A 526 2.06 65.66 -79.51
CA ASP A 526 2.56 66.93 -78.94
C ASP A 526 3.97 66.74 -78.31
N PRO A 527 5.04 67.29 -78.92
CA PRO A 527 6.41 67.14 -78.43
C PRO A 527 6.64 67.74 -77.04
N LEU A 528 5.87 68.75 -76.62
CA LEU A 528 6.03 69.39 -75.32
C LEU A 528 5.44 68.51 -74.20
N HIS A 529 4.30 67.87 -74.46
CA HIS A 529 3.64 66.96 -73.54
C HIS A 529 4.49 65.69 -73.30
N VAL A 530 5.09 65.14 -74.36
CA VAL A 530 5.98 63.97 -74.28
C VAL A 530 7.19 64.23 -73.38
N ILE A 531 7.81 65.41 -73.45
CA ILE A 531 9.00 65.76 -72.65
C ILE A 531 8.66 66.03 -71.17
N GLN A 532 7.49 66.58 -70.87
CA GLN A 532 7.09 66.90 -69.50
C GLN A 532 6.76 65.66 -68.67
N VAL A 533 6.04 64.69 -69.24
CA VAL A 533 5.62 63.48 -68.51
C VAL A 533 6.74 62.45 -68.40
N SER A 534 7.59 62.31 -69.43
CA SER A 534 8.76 61.41 -69.38
C SER A 534 9.77 61.79 -68.29
N LYS A 535 9.92 63.07 -67.97
CA LYS A 535 10.69 63.54 -66.80
C LYS A 535 10.03 63.21 -65.47
N HIS A 536 8.71 63.12 -65.42
CA HIS A 536 7.99 62.84 -64.18
C HIS A 536 8.09 61.34 -63.81
N LEU A 537 7.99 60.46 -64.80
CA LEU A 537 8.13 59.01 -64.66
C LEU A 537 9.57 58.57 -64.34
N SER A 538 10.60 59.34 -64.73
CA SER A 538 12.00 59.03 -64.39
C SER A 538 12.40 59.36 -62.94
N HIS A 539 11.48 59.91 -62.14
CA HIS A 539 11.74 60.40 -60.78
C HIS A 539 10.87 59.74 -59.69
N GLN A 540 9.97 58.83 -60.04
CA GLN A 540 9.29 57.89 -59.12
C GLN A 540 10.05 56.55 -59.13
#